data_AF-A0A524L3R7-F1
#
_entry.id   AF-A0A524L3R7-F1
#
_cell.length_a   1.000
_cell.length_b   1.000
_cell.length_c   1.000
_cell.angle_alpha   90.00
_cell.angle_beta   90.00
_cell.angle_gamma   90.00
#
_symmetry.space_group_name_H-M   'P 1'
#
loop_
_entity.id
_entity.type
_entity.pdbx_description
1 polymer ?
#
loop_
_entity_poly.entity_id
_entity_poly.type
_entity_poly.pdbx_seq_one_letter_code
_entity_poly.pdbx_strand_id
1 'polypeptide(L)'
;MPPHYLVEPPTIDRTLSEYLAESGVPQYAVSETQKFGHVTYFWNGNNSAKFDAKTEQWEEIESDRLPFDQAPQMKADEIASHAIKALQSGAYRFLRLNFPNGDMVGHTGSLSATVEAVKAVDRAVGRVIEAADALGATVIITADHGNCEQMIAVDEKTGRAVMGPGGEYKPQTSHTLNPVPFIIHGPDTGRYEPADVTDPGLANIASTILLLLGYDRPDDYLEPLIRVT
;
A
#
# COMPACT_ATOMS: atom_id res chain seq x y z
N MET A 1 19.58 3.75 13.62
CA MET A 1 20.71 4.29 12.83
C MET A 1 22.02 3.99 13.53
N PRO A 2 23.11 3.72 12.79
CA PRO A 2 24.44 3.67 13.40
C PRO A 2 24.81 5.05 13.98
N PRO A 3 25.68 5.10 15.00
CA PRO A 3 26.09 6.35 15.64
C PRO A 3 26.88 7.28 14.71
N HIS A 4 27.43 6.75 13.61
CA HIS A 4 28.15 7.49 12.59
C HIS A 4 27.59 7.14 11.21
N TYR A 5 27.31 8.17 10.41
CA TYR A 5 26.84 8.07 9.04
C TYR A 5 27.57 9.09 8.17
N LEU A 6 27.70 8.79 6.86
CA LEU A 6 28.41 9.65 5.92
C LEU A 6 27.53 10.77 5.33
N VAL A 7 26.22 10.51 5.24
CA VAL A 7 25.23 11.43 4.68
C VAL A 7 24.05 11.48 5.64
N GLU A 8 23.61 12.69 5.97
CA GLU A 8 22.43 12.91 6.81
C GLU A 8 21.20 12.30 6.12
N PRO A 9 20.40 11.48 6.83
CA PRO A 9 19.16 10.96 6.28
C PRO A 9 18.18 12.11 6.03
N PRO A 10 17.30 11.99 5.03
CA PRO A 10 16.25 12.98 4.83
C PRO A 10 15.40 13.09 6.09
N THR A 11 15.13 14.32 6.52
CA THR A 11 14.12 14.60 7.54
C THR A 11 12.76 14.61 6.87
N ILE A 12 11.88 13.71 7.28
CA ILE A 12 10.48 13.65 6.83
C ILE A 12 9.63 13.88 8.07
N ASP A 13 9.12 15.10 8.22
CA ASP A 13 8.27 15.52 9.33
C ASP A 13 6.85 15.83 8.85
N ARG A 14 5.94 16.06 9.81
CA ARG A 14 4.54 16.43 9.56
C ARG A 14 3.89 15.45 8.60
N THR A 15 4.05 14.16 8.88
CA THR A 15 3.48 13.08 8.05
C THR A 15 1.98 12.97 8.26
N LEU A 16 1.27 12.27 7.36
CA LEU A 16 -0.18 12.04 7.51
C LEU A 16 -0.53 11.43 8.88
N SER A 17 0.21 10.42 9.34
CA SER A 17 -0.09 9.78 10.63
C SER A 17 0.24 10.66 11.84
N GLU A 18 1.22 11.56 11.72
CA GLU A 18 1.48 12.59 12.73
C GLU A 18 0.31 13.55 12.83
N TYR A 19 -0.13 14.11 11.69
CA TYR A 19 -1.28 15.00 11.62
C TYR A 19 -2.55 14.38 12.23
N LEU A 20 -2.83 13.12 11.87
CA LEU A 20 -3.98 12.39 12.39
C LEU A 20 -3.86 12.12 13.90
N ALA A 21 -2.67 11.76 14.39
CA ALA A 21 -2.43 11.51 15.82
C ALA A 21 -2.60 12.80 16.65
N GLU A 22 -2.03 13.92 16.20
CA GLU A 22 -2.18 15.23 16.84
C GLU A 22 -3.63 15.73 16.81
N SER A 23 -4.38 15.35 15.77
CA SER A 23 -5.82 15.62 15.64
C SER A 23 -6.70 14.65 16.44
N GLY A 24 -6.12 13.71 17.20
CA GLY A 24 -6.85 12.75 18.01
C GLY A 24 -7.59 11.65 17.21
N VAL A 25 -7.25 11.46 15.93
CA VAL A 25 -7.91 10.49 15.04
C VAL A 25 -7.36 9.09 15.29
N PRO A 26 -8.20 8.12 15.70
CA PRO A 26 -7.74 6.75 15.91
C PRO A 26 -7.41 6.05 14.58
N GLN A 27 -6.25 5.43 14.53
CA GLN A 27 -5.60 4.83 13.36
C GLN A 27 -5.27 3.36 13.62
N TYR A 28 -5.37 2.53 12.59
CA TYR A 28 -4.95 1.13 12.64
C TYR A 28 -4.10 0.76 11.42
N ALA A 29 -3.00 0.04 11.66
CA ALA A 29 -2.06 -0.42 10.64
C ALA A 29 -1.83 -1.92 10.75
N VAL A 30 -1.94 -2.66 9.63
CA VAL A 30 -1.67 -4.11 9.60
C VAL A 30 -0.93 -4.55 8.34
N SER A 31 0.05 -5.42 8.52
CA SER A 31 0.65 -6.21 7.44
C SER A 31 1.38 -7.41 8.05
N GLU A 32 1.95 -8.26 7.21
CA GLU A 32 2.87 -9.30 7.68
C GLU A 32 4.30 -8.78 7.81
N THR A 33 5.16 -9.54 8.49
CA THR A 33 6.56 -9.17 8.81
C THR A 33 7.31 -8.53 7.64
N GLN A 34 7.16 -9.04 6.40
CA GLN A 34 7.86 -8.49 5.23
C GLN A 34 7.53 -7.01 4.92
N LYS A 35 6.29 -6.58 5.17
CA LYS A 35 5.84 -5.20 4.90
C LYS A 35 5.29 -4.47 6.13
N PHE A 36 5.41 -5.04 7.33
CA PHE A 36 5.05 -4.36 8.58
C PHE A 36 5.77 -3.04 8.76
N GLY A 37 7.09 -3.01 8.50
CA GLY A 37 7.87 -1.77 8.49
C GLY A 37 7.44 -0.76 7.42
N HIS A 38 6.81 -1.20 6.33
CA HIS A 38 6.35 -0.32 5.26
C HIS A 38 5.08 0.43 5.65
N VAL A 39 4.17 -0.24 6.35
CA VAL A 39 2.95 0.40 6.90
C VAL A 39 3.19 1.07 8.25
N THR A 40 4.40 1.06 8.81
CA THR A 40 4.71 1.71 10.09
C THR A 40 5.89 2.67 9.93
N TYR A 41 7.11 2.13 9.94
CA TYR A 41 8.36 2.88 9.86
C TYR A 41 8.46 3.80 8.63
N PHE A 42 8.30 3.26 7.41
CA PHE A 42 8.42 4.06 6.18
C PHE A 42 7.23 5.02 6.02
N TRP A 43 6.02 4.56 6.33
CA TRP A 43 4.80 5.40 6.33
C TRP A 43 4.94 6.63 7.25
N ASN A 44 5.57 6.46 8.41
CA ASN A 44 5.80 7.54 9.38
C ASN A 44 7.10 8.33 9.12
N GLY A 45 7.61 8.36 7.88
CA GLY A 45 8.80 9.17 7.56
C GLY A 45 10.09 8.62 8.17
N ASN A 46 10.28 7.30 8.15
CA ASN A 46 11.40 6.60 8.76
C ASN A 46 11.44 6.74 10.30
N ASN A 47 10.26 6.83 10.93
CA ASN A 47 10.09 6.87 12.38
C ASN A 47 9.61 5.50 12.91
N SER A 48 10.42 4.85 13.75
CA SER A 48 10.09 3.55 14.34
C SER A 48 9.10 3.63 15.51
N ALA A 49 8.81 4.84 16.00
CA ALA A 49 7.87 5.07 17.09
C ALA A 49 6.50 5.51 16.56
N LYS A 50 5.46 5.17 17.32
CA LYS A 50 4.15 5.81 17.20
C LYS A 50 4.26 7.28 17.61
N PHE A 51 3.54 8.15 16.91
CA PHE A 51 3.35 9.54 17.31
C PHE A 51 2.49 9.62 18.59
N ASP A 52 1.40 8.84 18.68
CA ASP A 52 0.64 8.66 19.92
C ASP A 52 0.10 7.23 20.06
N ALA A 53 0.52 6.53 21.12
CA ALA A 53 0.09 5.17 21.41
C ALA A 53 -1.41 5.04 21.74
N LYS A 54 -2.10 6.14 22.08
CA LYS A 54 -3.55 6.15 22.32
C LYS A 54 -4.36 6.19 21.03
N THR A 55 -3.80 6.75 19.97
CA THR A 55 -4.48 6.88 18.67
C THR A 55 -3.96 5.89 17.65
N GLU A 56 -2.74 5.35 17.77
CA GLU A 56 -2.19 4.39 16.82
C GLU A 56 -2.18 2.96 17.37
N GLN A 57 -2.84 2.04 16.66
CA GLN A 57 -2.70 0.60 16.84
C GLN A 57 -2.00 -0.01 15.63
N TRP A 58 -0.93 -0.77 15.87
CA TRP A 58 -0.18 -1.46 14.81
C TRP A 58 -0.22 -2.96 15.09
N GLU A 59 -0.38 -3.77 14.05
CA GLU A 59 -0.45 -5.21 14.17
C GLU A 59 0.42 -5.88 13.11
N GLU A 60 1.27 -6.80 13.56
CA GLU A 60 2.16 -7.58 12.73
C GLU A 60 1.68 -9.03 12.71
N ILE A 61 1.55 -9.58 11.51
CA ILE A 61 1.31 -11.01 11.29
C ILE A 61 2.64 -11.67 10.92
N GLU A 62 3.04 -12.75 11.61
CA GLU A 62 4.31 -13.41 11.30
C GLU A 62 4.29 -14.00 9.89
N SER A 63 5.21 -13.57 9.04
CA SER A 63 5.40 -14.14 7.70
C SER A 63 5.92 -15.57 7.76
N ASP A 64 5.57 -16.38 6.76
CA ASP A 64 6.14 -17.72 6.63
C ASP A 64 7.66 -17.65 6.34
N ARG A 65 8.42 -18.58 6.93
CA ARG A 65 9.88 -18.66 6.75
C ARG A 65 10.25 -19.63 5.63
N LEU A 66 9.77 -19.35 4.42
CA LEU A 66 9.98 -20.14 3.22
C LEU A 66 10.01 -19.24 1.97
N PRO A 67 10.61 -19.70 0.84
CA PRO A 67 10.60 -18.93 -0.40
C PRO A 67 9.16 -18.61 -0.86
N PHE A 68 8.86 -17.34 -1.12
CA PHE A 68 7.48 -16.87 -1.32
C PHE A 68 6.74 -17.55 -2.48
N ASP A 69 7.46 -18.06 -3.48
CA ASP A 69 6.90 -18.83 -4.60
C ASP A 69 6.33 -20.19 -4.18
N GLN A 70 6.74 -20.74 -3.03
CA GLN A 70 6.20 -22.00 -2.48
C GLN A 70 4.89 -21.80 -1.71
N ALA A 71 4.60 -20.59 -1.25
CA ALA A 71 3.33 -20.22 -0.61
C ALA A 71 2.88 -18.81 -1.08
N PRO A 72 2.50 -18.66 -2.35
CA PRO A 72 2.24 -17.34 -2.96
C PRO A 72 1.06 -16.59 -2.34
N GLN A 73 0.17 -17.29 -1.62
CA GLN A 73 -0.91 -16.68 -0.85
C GLN A 73 -0.41 -15.86 0.34
N MET A 74 0.81 -16.13 0.83
CA MET A 74 1.43 -15.50 1.99
C MET A 74 0.41 -15.33 3.13
N LYS A 75 0.30 -14.15 3.75
CA LYS A 75 -0.68 -13.86 4.81
C LYS A 75 -1.86 -13.00 4.35
N ALA A 76 -2.21 -13.03 3.06
CA ALA A 76 -3.26 -12.18 2.52
C ALA A 76 -4.62 -12.40 3.23
N ASP A 77 -4.97 -13.65 3.53
CA ASP A 77 -6.24 -13.97 4.19
C ASP A 77 -6.27 -13.52 5.66
N GLU A 78 -5.15 -13.63 6.37
CA GLU A 78 -4.99 -13.15 7.74
C GLU A 78 -5.02 -11.62 7.79
N ILE A 79 -4.26 -10.93 6.92
CA ILE A 79 -4.24 -9.46 6.83
C ILE A 79 -5.66 -8.94 6.61
N ALA A 80 -6.41 -9.51 5.65
CA ALA A 80 -7.80 -9.13 5.41
C ALA A 80 -8.69 -9.40 6.64
N SER A 81 -8.52 -10.55 7.29
CA SER A 81 -9.31 -10.90 8.48
C SER A 81 -9.08 -9.94 9.64
N HIS A 82 -7.85 -9.49 9.84
CA HIS A 82 -7.50 -8.51 10.86
C HIS A 82 -8.01 -7.11 10.52
N ALA A 83 -7.87 -6.67 9.27
CA ALA A 83 -8.45 -5.41 8.79
C ALA A 83 -9.98 -5.37 8.94
N ILE A 84 -10.68 -6.45 8.58
CA ILE A 84 -12.15 -6.57 8.72
C ILE A 84 -12.56 -6.49 10.19
N LYS A 85 -11.85 -7.17 11.10
CA LYS A 85 -12.12 -7.08 12.55
C LYS A 85 -11.94 -5.65 13.07
N ALA A 86 -10.85 -4.99 12.66
CA ALA A 86 -10.59 -3.61 13.04
C ALA A 86 -11.70 -2.67 12.52
N LEU A 87 -12.14 -2.87 11.29
CA LEU A 87 -13.22 -2.10 10.67
C LEU A 87 -14.56 -2.30 11.40
N GLN A 88 -14.93 -3.56 11.66
CA GLN A 88 -16.17 -3.93 12.38
C GLN A 88 -16.19 -3.47 13.84
N SER A 89 -15.03 -3.23 14.45
CA SER A 89 -14.96 -2.72 15.82
C SER A 89 -15.47 -1.27 15.94
N GLY A 90 -15.43 -0.50 14.85
CA GLY A 90 -15.74 0.93 14.86
C GLY A 90 -14.76 1.80 15.67
N ALA A 91 -13.67 1.22 16.17
CA ALA A 91 -12.71 1.91 17.04
C ALA A 91 -11.77 2.86 16.28
N TYR A 92 -11.64 2.68 14.96
CA TYR A 92 -10.67 3.39 14.13
C TYR A 92 -11.36 4.19 13.04
N ARG A 93 -10.87 5.40 12.79
CA ARG A 93 -11.36 6.28 11.73
C ARG A 93 -10.52 6.19 10.47
N PHE A 94 -9.24 5.82 10.60
CA PHE A 94 -8.32 5.58 9.49
C PHE A 94 -7.67 4.20 9.63
N LEU A 95 -7.76 3.36 8.59
CA LEU A 95 -7.12 2.06 8.53
C LEU A 95 -6.18 2.03 7.33
N ARG A 96 -4.98 1.47 7.51
CA ARG A 96 -4.03 1.20 6.43
C ARG A 96 -3.54 -0.24 6.50
N LEU A 97 -3.37 -0.86 5.35
CA LEU A 97 -2.84 -2.22 5.25
C LEU A 97 -2.01 -2.40 3.99
N ASN A 98 -1.12 -3.39 4.00
CA ASN A 98 -0.30 -3.77 2.85
C ASN A 98 -0.39 -5.28 2.62
N PHE A 99 -0.67 -5.68 1.38
CA PHE A 99 -0.56 -7.06 0.90
C PHE A 99 0.75 -7.23 0.12
N PRO A 100 1.76 -7.96 0.64
CA PRO A 100 3.08 -8.02 0.01
C PRO A 100 3.14 -8.89 -1.25
N ASN A 101 2.13 -9.73 -1.48
CA ASN A 101 2.11 -10.85 -2.41
C ASN A 101 2.66 -10.53 -3.80
N GLY A 102 2.15 -9.47 -4.44
CA GLY A 102 2.57 -9.10 -5.79
C GLY A 102 4.05 -8.77 -5.88
N ASP A 103 4.59 -8.10 -4.86
CA ASP A 103 5.99 -7.71 -4.81
C ASP A 103 6.92 -8.87 -4.43
N MET A 104 6.65 -9.49 -3.28
CA MET A 104 7.51 -10.52 -2.71
C MET A 104 7.56 -11.77 -3.57
N VAL A 105 6.43 -12.15 -4.19
CA VAL A 105 6.38 -13.28 -5.13
C VAL A 105 6.90 -12.85 -6.50
N GLY A 106 6.65 -11.61 -6.93
CA GLY A 106 7.20 -11.05 -8.17
C GLY A 106 8.74 -11.10 -8.22
N HIS A 107 9.39 -10.79 -7.10
CA HIS A 107 10.85 -10.90 -6.95
C HIS A 107 11.43 -12.30 -7.17
N THR A 108 10.62 -13.36 -7.08
CA THR A 108 11.07 -14.73 -7.36
C THR A 108 11.22 -15.00 -8.86
N GLY A 109 10.59 -14.20 -9.72
CA GLY A 109 10.53 -14.43 -11.17
C GLY A 109 9.60 -15.58 -11.58
N SER A 110 8.92 -16.22 -10.62
CA SER A 110 7.96 -17.29 -10.90
C SER A 110 6.62 -16.70 -11.34
N LEU A 111 6.38 -16.65 -12.65
CA LEU A 111 5.12 -16.15 -13.21
C LEU A 111 3.91 -16.91 -12.66
N SER A 112 3.97 -18.24 -12.61
CA SER A 112 2.84 -19.04 -12.12
C SER A 112 2.54 -18.78 -10.65
N ALA A 113 3.55 -18.65 -9.79
CA ALA A 113 3.34 -18.32 -8.39
C ALA A 113 2.81 -16.89 -8.24
N THR A 114 3.32 -15.94 -9.03
CA THR A 114 2.89 -14.54 -9.01
C THR A 114 1.41 -14.40 -9.39
N VAL A 115 0.94 -15.18 -10.37
CA VAL A 115 -0.49 -15.22 -10.71
C VAL A 115 -1.35 -15.67 -9.52
N GLU A 116 -0.93 -16.71 -8.80
CA GLU A 116 -1.66 -17.16 -7.59
C GLU A 116 -1.57 -16.14 -6.46
N ALA A 117 -0.46 -15.43 -6.35
CA ALA A 117 -0.25 -14.34 -5.40
C ALA A 117 -1.24 -13.19 -5.63
N VAL A 118 -1.38 -12.74 -6.88
CA VAL A 118 -2.34 -11.69 -7.25
C VAL A 118 -3.79 -12.14 -7.05
N LYS A 119 -4.12 -13.41 -7.38
CA LYS A 119 -5.46 -13.96 -7.07
C LYS A 119 -5.77 -13.98 -5.57
N ALA A 120 -4.77 -14.21 -4.72
CA ALA A 120 -4.95 -14.15 -3.27
C ALA A 120 -5.26 -12.72 -2.81
N VAL A 121 -4.53 -11.72 -3.34
CA VAL A 121 -4.79 -10.30 -3.06
C VAL A 121 -6.19 -9.89 -3.53
N ASP A 122 -6.58 -10.26 -4.75
CA ASP A 122 -7.90 -9.93 -5.31
C ASP A 122 -9.05 -10.44 -4.42
N ARG A 123 -8.98 -11.70 -3.96
CA ARG A 123 -9.94 -12.25 -2.99
C ARG A 123 -9.93 -11.51 -1.66
N ALA A 124 -8.74 -11.22 -1.13
CA ALA A 124 -8.57 -10.53 0.15
C ALA A 124 -9.14 -9.10 0.10
N VAL A 125 -8.88 -8.36 -0.99
CA VAL A 125 -9.42 -7.03 -1.26
C VAL A 125 -10.94 -7.08 -1.38
N GLY A 126 -11.49 -8.06 -2.12
CA GLY A 126 -12.94 -8.25 -2.22
C GLY A 126 -13.62 -8.40 -0.86
N ARG A 127 -13.05 -9.22 0.03
CA ARG A 127 -13.55 -9.40 1.40
C ARG A 127 -13.52 -8.11 2.23
N VAL A 128 -12.46 -7.30 2.08
CA VAL A 128 -12.35 -6.01 2.78
C VAL A 128 -13.38 -5.01 2.24
N ILE A 129 -13.59 -4.96 0.93
CA ILE A 129 -14.61 -4.11 0.28
C ILE A 129 -16.01 -4.49 0.77
N GLU A 130 -16.37 -5.78 0.78
CA GLU A 130 -17.67 -6.24 1.27
C GLU A 130 -17.93 -5.80 2.73
N ALA A 131 -16.92 -5.89 3.59
CA ALA A 131 -17.02 -5.43 4.96
C ALA A 131 -17.13 -3.90 5.06
N ALA A 132 -16.43 -3.16 4.20
CA ALA A 132 -16.52 -1.70 4.13
C ALA A 132 -17.90 -1.23 3.66
N ASP A 133 -18.48 -1.87 2.64
CA ASP A 133 -19.81 -1.56 2.15
C ASP A 133 -20.87 -1.75 3.24
N ALA A 134 -20.78 -2.84 4.01
CA ALA A 134 -21.69 -3.11 5.13
C ALA A 134 -21.64 -2.04 6.23
N LEU A 135 -20.56 -1.27 6.31
CA LEU A 135 -20.33 -0.24 7.32
C LEU A 135 -20.37 1.19 6.76
N GLY A 136 -20.62 1.35 5.46
CA GLY A 136 -20.55 2.65 4.77
C GLY A 136 -19.15 3.28 4.84
N ALA A 137 -18.10 2.47 4.86
CA ALA A 137 -16.73 2.96 4.85
C ALA A 137 -16.24 3.24 3.42
N THR A 138 -15.30 4.18 3.29
CA THR A 138 -14.60 4.45 2.02
C THR A 138 -13.27 3.71 2.00
N VAL A 139 -12.96 3.07 0.88
CA VAL A 139 -11.72 2.32 0.64
C VAL A 139 -10.95 3.00 -0.48
N ILE A 140 -9.65 3.19 -0.26
CA ILE A 140 -8.69 3.54 -1.32
C ILE A 140 -7.86 2.30 -1.64
N ILE A 141 -7.76 1.94 -2.91
CA ILE A 141 -6.94 0.83 -3.40
C ILE A 141 -5.87 1.41 -4.32
N THR A 142 -4.61 1.14 -3.97
CA THR A 142 -3.44 1.64 -4.70
C THR A 142 -2.24 0.74 -4.46
N ALA A 143 -1.10 1.06 -5.05
CA ALA A 143 0.18 0.39 -4.83
C ALA A 143 1.30 1.42 -4.63
N ASP A 144 2.39 1.01 -3.98
CA ASP A 144 3.60 1.82 -3.77
C ASP A 144 4.52 1.82 -4.99
N HIS A 145 4.49 0.76 -5.80
CA HIS A 145 5.17 0.67 -7.09
C HIS A 145 4.66 -0.54 -7.90
N GLY A 146 5.13 -0.68 -9.14
CA GLY A 146 4.93 -1.88 -9.96
C GLY A 146 5.97 -2.98 -9.69
N ASN A 147 5.61 -4.22 -10.01
CA ASN A 147 6.46 -5.42 -10.01
C ASN A 147 5.75 -6.54 -10.82
N CYS A 148 4.69 -7.10 -10.26
CA CYS A 148 4.04 -8.32 -10.76
C CYS A 148 3.37 -8.20 -12.13
N GLU A 149 3.14 -7.00 -12.63
CA GLU A 149 2.56 -6.76 -13.95
C GLU A 149 3.57 -6.99 -15.10
N GLN A 150 4.88 -7.03 -14.80
CA GLN A 150 5.92 -7.37 -15.77
C GLN A 150 6.87 -8.44 -15.22
N MET A 151 6.53 -9.71 -15.48
CA MET A 151 7.30 -10.88 -15.01
C MET A 151 8.33 -11.40 -16.03
N ILE A 152 8.38 -10.79 -17.21
CA ILE A 152 9.31 -11.15 -18.30
C ILE A 152 10.14 -9.92 -18.64
N ALA A 153 11.46 -10.11 -18.80
CA ALA A 153 12.35 -9.04 -19.21
C ALA A 153 12.06 -8.63 -20.66
N VAL A 154 12.04 -7.33 -20.92
CA VAL A 154 11.81 -6.74 -22.25
C VAL A 154 13.04 -5.94 -22.66
N ASP A 155 13.49 -6.11 -23.90
CA ASP A 155 14.57 -5.29 -24.47
C ASP A 155 14.04 -3.87 -24.75
N GLU A 156 14.63 -2.87 -24.10
CA GLU A 156 14.16 -1.48 -24.16
C GLU A 156 14.20 -0.86 -25.57
N LYS A 157 15.10 -1.34 -26.45
CA LYS A 157 15.24 -0.80 -27.81
C LYS A 157 14.19 -1.37 -28.77
N THR A 158 13.82 -2.63 -28.57
CA THR A 158 12.97 -3.38 -29.50
C THR A 158 11.56 -3.62 -28.97
N GLY A 159 11.34 -3.46 -27.67
CA GLY A 159 10.07 -3.78 -26.99
C GLY A 159 9.74 -5.27 -26.97
N ARG A 160 10.71 -6.16 -27.27
CA ARG A 160 10.49 -7.60 -27.35
C ARG A 160 10.92 -8.31 -26.09
N ALA A 161 10.23 -9.39 -25.75
CA ALA A 161 10.61 -10.27 -24.66
C ALA A 161 12.02 -10.84 -24.89
N VAL A 162 12.83 -10.82 -23.84
CA VAL A 162 14.20 -11.35 -23.84
C VAL A 162 14.14 -12.85 -23.59
N MET A 163 14.78 -13.62 -24.47
CA MET A 163 14.93 -15.06 -24.29
C MET A 163 16.17 -15.37 -23.46
N GLY A 164 16.03 -16.32 -22.53
CA GLY A 164 17.14 -16.94 -21.81
C GLY A 164 17.92 -17.92 -22.70
N PRO A 165 19.09 -18.39 -22.24
CA PRO A 165 19.93 -19.32 -22.98
C PRO A 165 19.25 -20.66 -23.31
N GLY A 166 18.26 -21.08 -22.52
CA GLY A 166 17.52 -22.34 -22.73
C GLY A 166 16.29 -22.22 -23.63
N GLY A 167 15.99 -21.03 -24.15
CA GLY A 167 14.80 -20.79 -24.99
C GLY A 167 13.52 -20.47 -24.20
N GLU A 168 13.60 -20.35 -22.87
CA GLU A 168 12.57 -19.75 -22.02
C GLU A 168 12.62 -18.22 -22.02
N TYR A 169 11.55 -17.56 -21.59
CA TYR A 169 11.60 -16.13 -21.33
C TYR A 169 12.48 -15.83 -20.11
N LYS A 170 13.34 -14.83 -20.21
CA LYS A 170 14.14 -14.35 -19.08
C LYS A 170 13.20 -13.72 -18.04
N PRO A 171 13.19 -14.20 -16.78
CA PRO A 171 12.38 -13.60 -15.73
C PRO A 171 12.76 -12.14 -15.48
N GLN A 172 11.76 -11.31 -15.21
CA GLN A 172 11.94 -10.00 -14.62
C GLN A 172 11.65 -10.11 -13.12
N THR A 173 12.63 -9.73 -12.29
CA THR A 173 12.56 -9.84 -10.83
C THR A 173 12.68 -8.48 -10.15
N SER A 174 12.83 -7.38 -10.89
CA SER A 174 12.88 -6.03 -10.34
C SER A 174 11.53 -5.33 -10.42
N HIS A 175 11.38 -4.24 -9.67
CA HIS A 175 10.28 -3.30 -9.87
C HIS A 175 10.26 -2.75 -11.29
N THR A 176 9.13 -2.15 -11.65
CA THR A 176 8.93 -1.49 -12.95
C THR A 176 8.78 0.02 -12.78
N LEU A 177 8.67 0.71 -13.92
CA LEU A 177 8.32 2.14 -13.98
C LEU A 177 6.83 2.34 -14.34
N ASN A 178 6.02 1.29 -14.26
CA ASN A 178 4.61 1.39 -14.62
C ASN A 178 3.85 2.22 -13.58
N PRO A 179 2.80 2.96 -13.98
CA PRO A 179 1.93 3.65 -13.05
C PRO A 179 1.15 2.65 -12.19
N VAL A 180 0.76 3.10 -11.00
CA VAL A 180 -0.05 2.31 -10.06
C VAL A 180 -1.53 2.70 -10.15
N PRO A 181 -2.47 1.79 -9.83
CA PRO A 181 -3.88 2.15 -9.76
C PRO A 181 -4.14 3.11 -8.60
N PHE A 182 -5.17 3.94 -8.74
CA PHE A 182 -5.74 4.72 -7.64
C PHE A 182 -7.26 4.65 -7.75
N ILE A 183 -7.88 3.84 -6.89
CA ILE A 183 -9.31 3.54 -6.92
C ILE A 183 -9.92 3.97 -5.60
N ILE A 184 -11.02 4.71 -5.66
CA ILE A 184 -11.84 5.04 -4.48
C ILE A 184 -13.17 4.31 -4.62
N HIS A 185 -13.53 3.56 -3.58
CA HIS A 185 -14.78 2.83 -3.48
C HIS A 185 -15.48 3.19 -2.16
N GLY A 186 -16.80 3.31 -2.16
CA GLY A 186 -17.57 3.61 -0.97
C GLY A 186 -18.82 4.45 -1.23
N PRO A 187 -19.51 4.90 -0.17
CA PRO A 187 -20.70 5.72 -0.30
C PRO A 187 -20.39 7.09 -0.89
N ASP A 188 -21.38 7.68 -1.55
CA ASP A 188 -21.35 9.04 -2.09
C ASP A 188 -20.17 9.33 -3.04
N THR A 189 -19.56 8.31 -3.65
CA THR A 189 -18.43 8.49 -4.58
C THR A 189 -18.78 9.35 -5.80
N GLY A 190 -20.06 9.44 -6.15
CA GLY A 190 -20.56 10.31 -7.22
C GLY A 190 -20.43 11.83 -6.95
N ARG A 191 -20.07 12.25 -5.73
CA ARG A 191 -19.77 13.66 -5.41
C ARG A 191 -18.31 14.05 -5.65
N TYR A 192 -17.49 13.10 -6.09
CA TYR A 192 -16.08 13.32 -6.33
C TYR A 192 -15.79 13.28 -7.83
N GLU A 193 -14.99 14.22 -8.28
CA GLU A 193 -14.42 14.22 -9.62
C GLU A 193 -12.89 14.19 -9.51
N PRO A 194 -12.18 13.64 -10.52
CA PRO A 194 -10.74 13.82 -10.63
C PRO A 194 -10.38 15.31 -10.57
N ALA A 195 -9.42 15.66 -9.73
CA ALA A 195 -8.86 17.00 -9.70
C ALA A 195 -7.88 17.21 -10.86
N ASP A 196 -7.72 18.47 -11.28
CA ASP A 196 -6.74 18.85 -12.30
C ASP A 196 -5.35 18.97 -11.65
N VAL A 197 -4.71 17.83 -11.40
CA VAL A 197 -3.39 17.72 -10.80
C VAL A 197 -2.35 17.53 -11.89
N THR A 198 -1.34 18.42 -11.92
CA THR A 198 -0.18 18.24 -12.80
C THR A 198 0.73 17.16 -12.24
N ASP A 199 1.05 16.15 -13.05
CA ASP A 199 1.95 15.03 -12.71
C ASP A 199 1.56 14.30 -11.40
N PRO A 200 0.36 13.69 -11.34
CA PRO A 200 -0.13 13.07 -10.11
C PRO A 200 0.76 11.89 -9.69
N GLY A 201 1.04 11.80 -8.38
CA GLY A 201 1.84 10.73 -7.80
C GLY A 201 1.40 10.33 -6.41
N LEU A 202 2.18 9.45 -5.76
CA LEU A 202 1.86 8.90 -4.45
C LEU A 202 1.72 9.97 -3.36
N ALA A 203 2.47 11.07 -3.46
CA ALA A 203 2.41 12.15 -2.48
C ALA A 203 1.04 12.86 -2.43
N ASN A 204 0.25 12.83 -3.51
CA ASN A 204 -1.11 13.39 -3.53
C ASN A 204 -2.12 12.55 -2.71
N ILE A 205 -1.78 11.30 -2.40
CA ILE A 205 -2.69 10.38 -1.69
C ILE A 205 -2.92 10.85 -0.25
N ALA A 206 -1.90 11.41 0.41
CA ALA A 206 -2.03 11.92 1.78
C ALA A 206 -3.12 13.00 1.88
N SER A 207 -3.10 13.98 0.97
CA SER A 207 -4.11 15.03 0.86
C SER A 207 -5.49 14.50 0.51
N THR A 208 -5.53 13.48 -0.36
CA THR A 208 -6.80 12.82 -0.73
C THR A 208 -7.43 12.13 0.47
N ILE A 209 -6.62 11.48 1.33
CA ILE A 209 -7.09 10.87 2.57
C ILE A 209 -7.63 11.94 3.54
N LEU A 210 -6.92 13.07 3.73
CA LEU A 210 -7.37 14.15 4.60
C LEU A 210 -8.73 14.72 4.13
N LEU A 211 -8.87 14.96 2.83
CA LEU A 211 -10.14 15.41 2.23
C LEU A 211 -11.28 14.43 2.52
N LEU A 212 -11.05 13.13 2.33
CA LEU A 212 -12.06 12.09 2.56
C LEU A 212 -12.41 11.92 4.05
N LEU A 213 -11.46 12.19 4.94
CA LEU A 213 -11.69 12.20 6.39
C LEU A 213 -12.36 13.49 6.89
N GLY A 214 -12.43 14.53 6.06
CA GLY A 214 -13.01 15.84 6.40
C GLY A 214 -12.05 16.78 7.13
N TYR A 215 -10.75 16.64 6.90
CA TYR A 215 -9.70 17.48 7.48
C TYR A 215 -9.11 18.43 6.45
N ASP A 216 -8.71 19.61 6.92
CA ASP A 216 -7.92 20.53 6.11
C ASP A 216 -6.53 19.95 5.84
N ARG A 217 -6.07 20.13 4.60
CA ARG A 217 -4.73 19.73 4.18
C ARG A 217 -3.72 20.82 4.60
N PRO A 218 -2.54 20.47 5.14
CA PRO A 218 -1.43 21.41 5.29
C PRO A 218 -1.03 22.08 3.96
N ASP A 219 -0.60 23.34 4.02
CA ASP A 219 -0.29 24.15 2.82
C ASP A 219 0.87 23.59 1.98
N ASP A 220 1.75 22.79 2.59
CA ASP A 220 2.94 22.23 1.94
C ASP A 220 2.75 20.79 1.43
N TYR A 221 1.55 20.22 1.57
CA TYR A 221 1.19 18.97 0.91
C TYR A 221 0.77 19.23 -0.54
N LEU A 222 0.95 18.25 -1.44
CA LEU A 222 0.42 18.35 -2.82
C LEU A 222 -1.11 18.32 -2.88
N GLU A 223 -1.71 18.78 -3.97
CA GLU A 223 -3.18 18.80 -4.13
C GLU A 223 -3.77 17.39 -4.06
N PRO A 224 -5.00 17.22 -3.53
CA PRO A 224 -5.69 15.93 -3.57
C PRO A 224 -5.98 15.51 -5.02
N LEU A 225 -6.06 14.20 -5.27
CA LEU A 225 -6.36 13.63 -6.59
C LEU A 225 -7.83 13.78 -6.99
N ILE A 226 -8.68 14.22 -6.06
CA ILE A 226 -10.11 14.44 -6.28
C ILE A 226 -10.52 15.80 -5.73
N ARG A 227 -11.64 16.31 -6.23
CA ARG A 227 -12.37 17.46 -5.69
C ARG A 227 -13.82 17.09 -5.40
N VAL A 228 -14.43 17.79 -4.45
CA VAL A 228 -15.85 17.65 -4.11
C VAL A 228 -16.67 18.59 -5.01
N THR A 229 -17.75 18.07 -5.58
CA THR A 229 -18.72 18.82 -6.40
C THR A 229 -20.00 19.12 -5.64
#